data_AF-A0ABD3Q3N6-F1
#
_entry.id   AF-A0ABD3Q3N6-F1
#
_cell.length_a   1.000
_cell.length_b   1.000
_cell.length_c   1.000
_cell.angle_alpha   90.00
_cell.angle_beta   90.00
_cell.angle_gamma   90.00
#
_symmetry.space_group_name_H-M   'P 1'
#
loop_
_entity.id
_entity.type
_entity.pdbx_description
1 polymer ?
#
loop_
_entity_poly.entity_id
_entity_poly.type
_entity_poly.pdbx_seq_one_letter_code
_entity_poly.pdbx_strand_id
1 'polypeptide(L)'
;MVSVTSTKFDFNLNDDVYIRPKSVKELGISGRIVALSYDTTKKEKRVEITPGPCQRSKKRTLIEDVRVSVQQHCHNKNNLISHCGRVKTCVRPSRLFPVYDICKDEDIRPLSLILLTADTTNYRQLASSHVRAYDKVLEIGCSTGECTALVMRRLVLLHSNPCRKRQEDGVREEEDNSRSRPRVRIVAFDIGSDMIEQAKHRLFAELDHLFPIGKADARNSSDTAEKFYRMVHFHRVDAIADPKGAHTYATTDDERRPDIVLIDIGGNRELKAVVQMIRWVQSTFGNEPPRLVIVKSEALVDELSISATRSKGKEGEYEGESAEELVEDRSVSGISTVRPVVLENGVIEHAQEWFSSLIPSSVEGSDDAKCSSSDKHSMMPEQSAPKYSHPMKAPLVLSPKDNITPICRWHNYDPAGCKRFISSRCPYDHDHCHWCQDVGHVALNCSK
;
A
#
# COMPACT_ATOMS: atom_id res chain seq x y z
N MET A 1 -16.82 -24.45 -13.45
CA MET A 1 -15.97 -23.28 -13.79
C MET A 1 -14.56 -23.76 -14.00
N VAL A 2 -13.85 -23.26 -15.02
CA VAL A 2 -12.46 -23.65 -15.30
C VAL A 2 -11.54 -22.62 -14.64
N SER A 3 -10.76 -23.03 -13.65
CA SER A 3 -9.82 -22.20 -12.91
C SER A 3 -8.36 -22.59 -13.17
N VAL A 4 -7.42 -21.66 -12.96
CA VAL A 4 -5.98 -21.90 -13.09
C VAL A 4 -5.29 -21.64 -11.75
N THR A 5 -4.72 -22.68 -11.15
CA THR A 5 -4.20 -22.68 -9.76
C THR A 5 -2.68 -22.62 -9.64
N SER A 6 -1.95 -22.40 -10.74
CA SER A 6 -0.47 -22.46 -10.74
C SER A 6 0.21 -21.21 -10.19
N THR A 7 -0.51 -20.32 -9.50
CA THR A 7 -0.01 -19.03 -9.02
C THR A 7 -0.51 -18.76 -7.61
N LYS A 8 -0.02 -17.69 -6.96
CA LYS A 8 -0.56 -17.22 -5.67
C LYS A 8 -2.08 -16.92 -5.75
N PHE A 9 -2.58 -16.66 -6.95
CA PHE A 9 -3.98 -16.36 -7.23
C PHE A 9 -4.59 -17.42 -8.14
N ASP A 10 -5.85 -17.72 -7.91
CA ASP A 10 -6.65 -18.53 -8.80
C ASP A 10 -7.34 -17.61 -9.82
N PHE A 11 -7.14 -17.90 -11.11
CA PHE A 11 -7.73 -17.11 -12.19
C PHE A 11 -8.77 -17.92 -12.95
N ASN A 12 -9.92 -17.29 -13.22
CA ASN A 12 -11.05 -17.82 -13.96
C ASN A 12 -11.26 -17.06 -15.28
N LEU A 13 -12.06 -17.65 -16.17
CA LEU A 13 -12.61 -16.91 -17.30
C LEU A 13 -13.41 -15.70 -16.80
N ASN A 14 -13.28 -14.59 -17.51
CA ASN A 14 -13.86 -13.28 -17.22
C ASN A 14 -13.23 -12.49 -16.06
N ASP A 15 -12.20 -13.02 -15.41
CA ASP A 15 -11.44 -12.22 -14.43
C ASP A 15 -10.68 -11.10 -15.13
N ASP A 16 -10.66 -9.93 -14.48
CA ASP A 16 -9.89 -8.79 -14.92
C ASP A 16 -8.48 -8.86 -14.31
N VAL A 17 -7.48 -8.72 -15.17
CA VAL A 17 -6.08 -8.96 -14.82
C VAL A 17 -5.15 -7.92 -15.41
N TYR A 18 -4.05 -7.68 -14.70
CA TYR A 18 -2.90 -6.96 -15.17
C TYR A 18 -1.79 -7.96 -15.55
N ILE A 19 -1.19 -7.77 -16.73
CA ILE A 19 -0.07 -8.58 -17.17
C ILE A 19 1.23 -7.93 -16.71
N ARG A 20 1.92 -8.59 -15.76
CA ARG A 20 3.26 -8.17 -15.34
C ARG A 20 4.20 -8.16 -16.55
N PRO A 21 4.78 -7.01 -16.92
CA PRO A 21 5.50 -6.82 -18.18
C PRO A 21 6.80 -7.63 -18.21
N LYS A 22 7.13 -8.24 -19.37
CA LYS A 22 8.46 -8.83 -19.63
C LYS A 22 9.35 -7.94 -20.50
N SER A 23 8.74 -6.95 -21.14
CA SER A 23 9.41 -6.04 -22.07
C SER A 23 8.64 -4.73 -22.12
N VAL A 24 9.27 -3.70 -22.66
CA VAL A 24 8.67 -2.38 -22.89
C VAL A 24 7.36 -2.46 -23.70
N LYS A 25 7.27 -3.42 -24.64
CA LYS A 25 6.09 -3.64 -25.50
C LYS A 25 4.88 -4.23 -24.75
N GLU A 26 5.09 -4.76 -23.55
CA GLU A 26 4.04 -5.37 -22.73
C GLU A 26 3.69 -4.53 -21.50
N LEU A 27 4.32 -3.37 -21.35
CA LEU A 27 3.95 -2.37 -20.37
C LEU A 27 2.53 -1.88 -20.67
N GLY A 28 1.72 -1.64 -19.64
CA GLY A 28 0.38 -1.07 -19.84
C GLY A 28 -0.75 -2.10 -19.87
N ILE A 29 -0.49 -3.39 -20.12
CA ILE A 29 -1.58 -4.30 -20.51
C ILE A 29 -2.39 -4.78 -19.31
N SER A 30 -3.63 -4.27 -19.20
CA SER A 30 -4.70 -4.82 -18.37
C SER A 30 -5.83 -5.30 -19.26
N GLY A 31 -6.62 -6.27 -18.82
CA GLY A 31 -7.71 -6.81 -19.62
C GLY A 31 -8.43 -7.99 -18.97
N ARG A 32 -9.44 -8.50 -19.68
CA ARG A 32 -10.27 -9.63 -19.25
C ARG A 32 -9.75 -10.95 -19.78
N ILE A 33 -9.71 -11.99 -18.96
CA ILE A 33 -9.40 -13.35 -19.42
C ILE A 33 -10.55 -13.88 -20.28
N VAL A 34 -10.26 -14.17 -21.55
CA VAL A 34 -11.27 -14.65 -22.52
C VAL A 34 -11.07 -16.09 -22.97
N ALA A 35 -9.88 -16.67 -22.76
CA ALA A 35 -9.63 -18.06 -23.08
C ALA A 35 -8.50 -18.66 -22.24
N LEU A 36 -8.63 -19.97 -21.99
CA LEU A 36 -7.61 -20.82 -21.37
C LEU A 36 -7.19 -21.89 -22.39
N SER A 37 -5.90 -22.04 -22.60
CA SER A 37 -5.29 -23.00 -23.53
C SER A 37 -4.34 -23.90 -22.77
N TYR A 38 -4.51 -25.21 -22.93
CA TYR A 38 -3.63 -26.22 -22.35
C TYR A 38 -2.68 -26.72 -23.42
N ASP A 39 -1.38 -26.67 -23.16
CA ASP A 39 -0.37 -27.20 -24.08
C ASP A 39 -0.36 -28.74 -23.96
N THR A 40 -1.21 -29.41 -24.74
CA THR A 40 -1.36 -30.88 -24.73
C THR A 40 -0.16 -31.61 -25.37
N THR A 41 0.85 -30.90 -25.86
CA THR A 41 1.93 -31.45 -26.70
C THR A 41 3.10 -32.11 -25.94
N LYS A 42 3.00 -32.30 -24.61
CA LYS A 42 4.10 -32.87 -23.78
C LYS A 42 3.79 -34.10 -22.96
N LYS A 43 2.69 -34.81 -23.24
CA LYS A 43 2.66 -36.24 -22.91
C LYS A 43 3.52 -36.96 -23.96
N GLU A 44 4.49 -37.74 -23.51
CA GLU A 44 5.42 -38.57 -24.32
C GLU A 44 6.71 -37.93 -24.84
N LYS A 45 7.64 -37.56 -23.94
CA LYS A 45 9.06 -37.87 -24.18
C LYS A 45 9.71 -38.34 -22.89
N ARG A 46 9.71 -39.66 -22.70
CA ARG A 46 10.59 -40.35 -21.76
C ARG A 46 12.00 -40.23 -22.32
N VAL A 47 12.74 -39.20 -21.90
CA VAL A 47 14.16 -39.06 -22.24
C VAL A 47 14.93 -39.93 -21.25
N GLU A 48 15.46 -41.06 -21.73
CA GLU A 48 16.49 -41.81 -21.03
C GLU A 48 17.71 -40.90 -20.83
N ILE A 49 18.05 -40.63 -19.56
CA ILE A 49 19.22 -39.84 -19.20
C ILE A 49 20.38 -40.81 -18.98
N THR A 50 21.33 -40.83 -19.92
CA THR A 50 22.69 -41.33 -19.66
C THR A 50 23.51 -40.19 -19.03
N PRO A 51 24.24 -40.40 -17.91
CA PRO A 51 24.96 -39.32 -17.24
C PRO A 51 26.31 -39.06 -17.93
N GLY A 52 26.48 -37.85 -18.48
CA GLY A 52 27.77 -37.31 -18.93
C GLY A 52 28.17 -36.07 -18.11
N PRO A 53 29.47 -35.84 -17.83
CA PRO A 53 29.92 -34.80 -16.92
C PRO A 53 30.11 -33.48 -17.66
N CYS A 54 29.16 -32.56 -17.55
CA CYS A 54 29.40 -31.13 -17.74
C CYS A 54 28.25 -30.31 -17.13
N GLN A 55 28.50 -29.73 -15.95
CA GLN A 55 27.59 -28.81 -15.29
C GLN A 55 27.50 -27.49 -16.07
N ARG A 56 26.42 -27.33 -16.83
CA ARG A 56 25.92 -25.99 -17.22
C ARG A 56 24.67 -25.70 -16.41
N SER A 57 24.70 -24.57 -15.72
CA SER A 57 23.66 -24.04 -14.85
C SER A 57 22.28 -24.10 -15.53
N LYS A 58 21.42 -25.00 -15.05
CA LYS A 58 20.05 -25.15 -15.53
C LYS A 58 19.28 -23.89 -15.12
N LYS A 59 19.05 -22.97 -16.06
CA LYS A 59 17.97 -21.97 -15.94
C LYS A 59 16.68 -22.74 -15.67
N ARG A 60 16.09 -22.54 -14.48
CA ARG A 60 14.80 -23.14 -14.08
C ARG A 60 13.73 -22.72 -15.09
N THR A 61 13.37 -23.63 -15.99
CA THR A 61 12.22 -23.44 -16.88
C THR A 61 10.95 -23.73 -16.08
N LEU A 62 10.33 -22.70 -15.50
CA LEU A 62 8.95 -22.78 -15.03
C LEU A 62 8.06 -22.89 -16.27
N ILE A 63 7.79 -24.13 -16.70
CA ILE A 63 6.82 -24.41 -17.76
C ILE A 63 5.50 -24.67 -17.05
N GLU A 64 4.71 -23.62 -16.90
CA GLU A 64 3.27 -23.80 -16.69
C GLU A 64 2.71 -24.36 -18.01
N ASP A 65 1.92 -25.43 -17.95
CA ASP A 65 1.30 -26.03 -19.15
C ASP A 65 0.03 -25.27 -19.58
N VAL A 66 -0.42 -24.32 -18.77
CA VAL A 66 -1.57 -23.46 -19.05
C VAL A 66 -1.12 -22.12 -19.65
N ARG A 67 -1.85 -21.65 -20.64
CA ARG A 67 -1.74 -20.32 -21.26
C ARG A 67 -3.10 -19.63 -21.20
N VAL A 68 -3.08 -18.33 -20.99
CA VAL A 68 -4.30 -17.51 -21.02
C VAL A 68 -4.24 -16.53 -22.19
N SER A 69 -5.42 -16.17 -22.68
CA SER A 69 -5.62 -15.06 -23.60
C SER A 69 -6.39 -13.95 -22.91
N VAL A 70 -5.87 -12.73 -22.99
CA VAL A 70 -6.39 -11.54 -22.28
C VAL A 70 -6.86 -10.52 -23.30
N GLN A 71 -8.16 -10.21 -23.31
CA GLN A 71 -8.74 -9.13 -24.11
C GLN A 71 -8.47 -7.78 -23.42
N GLN A 72 -7.72 -6.91 -24.10
CA GLN A 72 -7.22 -5.67 -23.51
C GLN A 72 -8.34 -4.68 -23.21
N HIS A 73 -8.25 -4.06 -22.03
CA HIS A 73 -9.03 -2.90 -21.68
C HIS A 73 -8.49 -1.65 -22.35
N CYS A 74 -9.41 -0.79 -22.75
CA CYS A 74 -9.17 0.54 -23.25
C CYS A 74 -10.08 1.50 -22.49
N HIS A 75 -9.52 2.61 -22.00
CA HIS A 75 -10.28 3.57 -21.21
C HIS A 75 -10.66 4.77 -22.07
N ASN A 76 -11.92 5.18 -22.01
CA ASN A 76 -12.33 6.46 -22.58
C ASN A 76 -11.98 7.62 -21.63
N LYS A 77 -12.26 8.86 -22.05
CA LYS A 77 -11.97 10.08 -21.27
C LYS A 77 -12.72 10.13 -19.93
N ASN A 78 -13.79 9.35 -19.78
CA ASN A 78 -14.58 9.25 -18.55
C ASN A 78 -14.11 8.08 -17.66
N ASN A 79 -12.92 7.54 -17.92
CA ASN A 79 -12.36 6.36 -17.25
C ASN A 79 -13.22 5.09 -17.38
N LEU A 80 -14.24 5.06 -18.25
CA LEU A 80 -15.05 3.86 -18.47
C LEU A 80 -14.23 2.83 -19.26
N ILE A 81 -14.34 1.58 -18.83
CA ILE A 81 -13.70 0.45 -19.49
C ILE A 81 -14.45 0.18 -20.80
N SER A 82 -13.70 0.11 -21.88
CA SER A 82 -14.15 -0.36 -23.19
C SER A 82 -13.20 -1.46 -23.68
N HIS A 83 -13.69 -2.41 -24.47
CA HIS A 83 -12.83 -3.43 -25.05
C HIS A 83 -12.35 -2.97 -26.42
N CYS A 84 -11.03 -2.87 -26.63
CA CYS A 84 -10.48 -2.45 -27.92
C CYS A 84 -10.25 -3.60 -28.91
N GLY A 85 -10.95 -4.73 -28.74
CA GLY A 85 -10.86 -5.91 -29.61
C GLY A 85 -9.51 -6.65 -29.58
N ARG A 86 -8.44 -6.02 -29.08
CA ARG A 86 -7.10 -6.58 -29.00
C ARG A 86 -7.02 -7.68 -27.98
N VAL A 87 -6.47 -8.83 -28.38
CA VAL A 87 -6.26 -9.97 -27.49
C VAL A 87 -4.76 -10.27 -27.40
N LYS A 88 -4.24 -10.29 -26.18
CA LYS A 88 -2.89 -10.79 -25.89
C LYS A 88 -2.98 -12.28 -25.59
N THR A 89 -2.49 -13.10 -26.51
CA THR A 89 -2.49 -14.56 -26.38
C THR A 89 -1.22 -15.10 -25.72
N CYS A 90 -1.25 -16.37 -25.32
CA CYS A 90 -0.09 -17.11 -24.81
C CYS A 90 0.57 -16.49 -23.56
N VAL A 91 -0.24 -15.90 -22.67
CA VAL A 91 0.23 -15.33 -21.41
C VAL A 91 0.35 -16.44 -20.37
N ARG A 92 1.44 -16.42 -19.60
CA ARG A 92 1.60 -17.37 -18.48
C ARG A 92 0.80 -16.88 -17.27
N PRO A 93 -0.01 -17.75 -16.63
CA PRO A 93 -0.73 -17.43 -15.40
C PRO A 93 0.15 -16.75 -14.35
N SER A 94 1.39 -17.21 -14.14
CA SER A 94 2.30 -16.57 -13.15
C SER A 94 2.60 -15.11 -13.43
N ARG A 95 2.30 -14.57 -14.61
CA ARG A 95 2.46 -13.15 -14.90
C ARG A 95 1.22 -12.32 -14.63
N LEU A 96 0.09 -12.96 -14.40
CA LEU A 96 -1.15 -12.27 -14.13
C LEU A 96 -1.13 -11.75 -12.70
N PHE A 97 -1.78 -10.61 -12.51
CA PHE A 97 -2.05 -10.02 -11.23
C PHE A 97 -3.50 -9.57 -11.25
N PRO A 98 -4.31 -9.86 -10.21
CA PRO A 98 -5.72 -9.51 -10.21
C PRO A 98 -5.91 -7.99 -10.28
N VAL A 99 -6.94 -7.57 -11.03
CA VAL A 99 -7.43 -6.18 -11.05
C VAL A 99 -8.85 -6.20 -10.51
N TYR A 100 -9.05 -5.54 -9.39
CA TYR A 100 -10.34 -5.40 -8.74
C TYR A 100 -10.98 -4.09 -9.20
N ASP A 101 -12.22 -4.19 -9.64
CA ASP A 101 -13.00 -3.05 -10.11
C ASP A 101 -14.46 -3.24 -9.73
N ILE A 102 -15.12 -2.14 -9.39
CA ILE A 102 -16.58 -2.16 -9.20
C ILE A 102 -17.16 -2.01 -10.60
N CYS A 103 -17.78 -3.07 -11.13
CA CYS A 103 -18.66 -2.93 -12.27
C CYS A 103 -19.72 -1.89 -11.89
N LYS A 104 -19.73 -0.75 -12.60
CA LYS A 104 -20.84 0.20 -12.51
C LYS A 104 -22.05 -0.51 -13.13
N ASP A 105 -22.84 -1.18 -12.31
CA ASP A 105 -24.27 -1.20 -12.61
C ASP A 105 -24.73 0.26 -12.52
N GLU A 106 -25.33 0.76 -13.60
CA GLU A 106 -25.72 2.17 -13.75
C GLU A 106 -26.66 2.66 -12.62
N ASP A 107 -27.28 1.73 -11.87
CA ASP A 107 -28.23 2.00 -10.80
C ASP A 107 -27.64 2.10 -9.38
N ILE A 108 -26.34 1.86 -9.21
CA ILE A 108 -25.69 1.91 -7.88
C ILE A 108 -24.94 3.24 -7.72
N ARG A 109 -25.20 3.96 -6.62
CA ARG A 109 -24.45 5.16 -6.22
C ARG A 109 -22.94 4.90 -6.32
N PRO A 110 -22.09 5.88 -6.66
CA PRO A 110 -20.66 5.67 -6.72
C PRO A 110 -20.15 5.18 -5.36
N LEU A 111 -19.72 3.92 -5.30
CA LEU A 111 -19.11 3.31 -4.12
C LEU A 111 -17.58 3.33 -4.27
N SER A 112 -16.87 3.56 -3.16
CA SER A 112 -15.42 3.35 -3.10
C SER A 112 -15.10 1.87 -2.89
N LEU A 113 -14.25 1.29 -3.72
CA LEU A 113 -13.62 0.01 -3.38
C LEU A 113 -12.45 0.25 -2.43
N ILE A 114 -12.39 -0.46 -1.31
CA ILE A 114 -11.23 -0.44 -0.40
C ILE A 114 -10.51 -1.78 -0.47
N LEU A 115 -9.23 -1.75 -0.85
CA LEU A 115 -8.36 -2.92 -0.88
C LEU A 115 -7.36 -2.86 0.27
N LEU A 116 -7.35 -3.90 1.09
CA LEU A 116 -6.46 -4.02 2.23
C LEU A 116 -5.33 -5.02 1.94
N THR A 117 -4.10 -4.66 2.27
CA THR A 117 -2.96 -5.57 2.18
C THR A 117 -1.95 -5.32 3.30
N ALA A 118 -1.27 -6.37 3.76
CA ALA A 118 -0.28 -6.25 4.83
C ALA A 118 1.11 -5.85 4.28
N ASP A 119 1.51 -6.38 3.12
CA ASP A 119 2.88 -6.26 2.64
C ASP A 119 3.08 -5.21 1.54
N THR A 120 4.27 -4.63 1.55
CA THR A 120 4.68 -3.58 0.60
C THR A 120 4.75 -4.08 -0.85
N THR A 121 5.01 -5.37 -1.08
CA THR A 121 5.15 -5.90 -2.45
C THR A 121 3.79 -5.95 -3.14
N ASN A 122 2.77 -6.52 -2.48
CA ASN A 122 1.40 -6.54 -2.97
C ASN A 122 0.84 -5.12 -3.07
N TYR A 123 1.10 -4.24 -2.09
CA TYR A 123 0.67 -2.84 -2.12
C TYR A 123 1.13 -2.13 -3.40
N ARG A 124 2.43 -2.20 -3.71
CA ARG A 124 3.00 -1.59 -4.92
C ARG A 124 2.48 -2.21 -6.22
N GLN A 125 2.22 -3.52 -6.22
CA GLN A 125 1.61 -4.20 -7.36
C GLN A 125 0.16 -3.78 -7.57
N LEU A 126 -0.64 -3.67 -6.49
CA LEU A 126 -2.01 -3.15 -6.52
C LEU A 126 -2.01 -1.71 -7.04
N ALA A 127 -1.19 -0.82 -6.45
CA ALA A 127 -1.09 0.57 -6.85
C ALA A 127 -0.77 0.74 -8.35
N SER A 128 0.22 0.01 -8.88
CA SER A 128 0.60 0.12 -10.28
C SER A 128 -0.35 -0.59 -11.27
N SER A 129 -1.03 -1.66 -10.86
CA SER A 129 -1.94 -2.42 -11.73
C SER A 129 -3.32 -1.78 -11.88
N HIS A 130 -3.77 -1.04 -10.87
CA HIS A 130 -5.12 -0.48 -10.83
C HIS A 130 -5.23 0.92 -11.41
N VAL A 131 -4.11 1.60 -11.67
CA VAL A 131 -4.11 2.96 -12.23
C VAL A 131 -4.48 2.95 -13.72
N ARG A 132 -5.41 3.85 -14.08
CA ARG A 132 -5.92 4.15 -15.41
C ARG A 132 -5.30 5.44 -15.95
N ALA A 133 -5.40 5.65 -17.25
CA ALA A 133 -4.73 6.74 -17.95
C ALA A 133 -5.11 8.12 -17.38
N TYR A 134 -6.37 8.35 -17.02
CA TYR A 134 -6.83 9.67 -16.58
C TYR A 134 -7.04 9.78 -15.07
N ASP A 135 -6.58 8.80 -14.28
CA ASP A 135 -6.71 8.87 -12.81
C ASP A 135 -5.84 10.00 -12.24
N LYS A 136 -6.43 10.79 -11.34
CA LYS A 136 -5.72 11.59 -10.36
C LYS A 136 -5.43 10.71 -9.15
N VAL A 137 -4.16 10.59 -8.77
CA VAL A 137 -3.72 9.71 -7.67
C VAL A 137 -3.31 10.57 -6.49
N LEU A 138 -3.86 10.27 -5.31
CA LEU A 138 -3.37 10.77 -4.04
C LEU A 138 -2.63 9.65 -3.31
N GLU A 139 -1.38 9.86 -2.94
CA GLU A 139 -0.58 8.96 -2.12
C GLU A 139 -0.31 9.60 -0.75
N ILE A 140 -0.63 8.88 0.32
CA ILE A 140 -0.45 9.32 1.70
C ILE A 140 0.60 8.42 2.36
N GLY A 141 1.74 9.02 2.71
CA GLY A 141 2.93 8.30 3.17
C GLY A 141 3.84 7.87 2.00
N CYS A 142 4.27 8.82 1.18
CA CYS A 142 5.10 8.49 0.01
C CYS A 142 6.53 8.06 0.36
N SER A 143 7.01 8.30 1.59
CA SER A 143 8.36 7.95 2.06
C SER A 143 9.42 8.39 1.03
N THR A 144 10.32 7.50 0.63
CA THR A 144 11.38 7.76 -0.36
C THR A 144 10.92 7.69 -1.83
N GLY A 145 9.61 7.65 -2.10
CA GLY A 145 9.02 7.75 -3.44
C GLY A 145 9.01 6.46 -4.27
N GLU A 146 9.25 5.29 -3.67
CA GLU A 146 9.28 4.00 -4.38
C GLU A 146 7.94 3.67 -5.06
N CYS A 147 6.83 3.81 -4.33
CA CYS A 147 5.50 3.54 -4.87
C CYS A 147 5.10 4.63 -5.88
N THR A 148 5.32 5.90 -5.53
CA THR A 148 5.10 7.06 -6.41
C THR A 148 5.79 6.89 -7.76
N ALA A 149 7.04 6.42 -7.79
CA ALA A 149 7.79 6.15 -9.02
C ALA A 149 7.14 5.05 -9.88
N LEU A 150 6.65 3.97 -9.28
CA LEU A 150 5.95 2.90 -9.99
C LEU A 150 4.64 3.39 -10.62
N VAL A 151 3.87 4.19 -9.87
CA VAL A 151 2.64 4.83 -10.35
C VAL A 151 2.94 5.83 -11.47
N MET A 152 3.97 6.65 -11.32
CA MET A 152 4.40 7.60 -12.34
C MET A 152 4.81 6.89 -13.63
N ARG A 153 5.67 5.86 -13.54
CA ARG A 153 6.04 5.03 -14.70
C ARG A 153 4.79 4.51 -15.39
N ARG A 154 3.87 3.93 -14.64
CA ARG A 154 2.62 3.38 -15.16
C ARG A 154 1.81 4.44 -15.92
N LEU A 155 1.60 5.60 -15.32
CA LEU A 155 0.81 6.68 -15.90
C LEU A 155 1.45 7.24 -17.16
N VAL A 156 2.77 7.44 -17.17
CA VAL A 156 3.52 7.81 -18.38
C VAL A 156 3.31 6.77 -19.47
N LEU A 157 3.44 5.49 -19.15
CA LEU A 157 3.28 4.40 -20.11
C LEU A 157 1.87 4.30 -20.69
N LEU A 158 0.84 4.59 -19.89
CA LEU A 158 -0.55 4.63 -20.36
C LEU A 158 -0.81 5.79 -21.33
N HIS A 159 -0.15 6.93 -21.13
CA HIS A 159 -0.24 8.08 -22.03
C HIS A 159 0.63 7.96 -23.28
N SER A 160 1.81 7.35 -23.15
CA SER A 160 2.74 7.10 -24.26
C SER A 160 2.29 5.96 -25.17
N ASN A 161 1.45 5.05 -24.65
CA ASN A 161 0.75 4.04 -25.43
C ASN A 161 -0.73 4.39 -25.52
N PRO A 162 -1.13 5.47 -26.24
CA PRO A 162 -2.51 5.52 -26.69
C PRO A 162 -2.69 4.23 -27.46
N CYS A 163 -3.67 3.41 -27.09
CA CYS A 163 -4.03 2.22 -27.84
C CYS A 163 -3.91 2.59 -29.31
N ARG A 164 -2.91 2.02 -30.03
CA ARG A 164 -2.51 2.33 -31.43
C ARG A 164 -3.72 2.42 -32.38
N LYS A 165 -4.56 3.43 -32.23
CA LYS A 165 -5.85 3.63 -32.93
C LYS A 165 -5.65 4.54 -34.12
N ARG A 166 -4.42 4.90 -34.48
CA ARG A 166 -4.10 5.92 -35.48
C ARG A 166 -3.05 5.49 -36.51
N GLN A 167 -2.91 4.19 -36.78
CA GLN A 167 -2.04 3.74 -37.88
C GLN A 167 -2.74 2.91 -38.96
N GLU A 168 -4.05 2.67 -38.86
CA GLU A 168 -4.80 1.96 -39.91
C GLU A 168 -5.90 2.80 -40.57
N ASP A 169 -6.48 3.80 -39.89
CA ASP A 169 -7.45 4.71 -40.50
C ASP A 169 -6.84 6.10 -40.72
N GLY A 170 -6.55 6.43 -41.98
CA GLY A 170 -5.86 7.64 -42.45
C GLY A 170 -6.63 8.96 -42.27
N VAL A 171 -7.24 9.19 -41.11
CA VAL A 171 -7.90 10.46 -40.80
C VAL A 171 -6.93 11.38 -40.06
N ARG A 172 -6.39 12.35 -40.79
CA ARG A 172 -5.64 13.49 -40.25
C ARG A 172 -6.63 14.44 -39.56
N GLU A 173 -6.78 14.32 -38.25
CA GLU A 173 -7.26 15.44 -37.44
C GLU A 173 -6.07 16.38 -37.18
N GLU A 174 -6.27 17.67 -37.48
CA GLU A 174 -5.29 18.74 -37.27
C GLU A 174 -4.74 18.71 -35.84
N GLU A 175 -3.41 18.73 -35.74
CA GLU A 175 -2.66 18.72 -34.50
C GLU A 175 -2.87 20.01 -33.73
N ASP A 176 -3.87 20.03 -32.85
CA ASP A 176 -3.92 20.99 -31.74
C ASP A 176 -2.77 20.65 -30.77
N ASN A 177 -1.64 21.34 -30.98
CA ASN A 177 -0.36 21.21 -30.28
C ASN A 177 -0.44 21.40 -28.75
N SER A 178 -1.62 21.70 -28.20
CA SER A 178 -1.90 21.81 -26.77
C SER A 178 -2.47 20.53 -26.13
N ARG A 179 -2.93 19.54 -26.91
CA ARG A 179 -3.76 18.40 -26.45
C ARG A 179 -3.04 17.05 -26.28
N SER A 180 -1.76 16.93 -26.63
CA SER A 180 -1.00 15.66 -26.61
C SER A 180 -0.20 15.41 -25.33
N ARG A 181 -0.32 16.27 -24.31
CA ARG A 181 0.53 16.19 -23.11
C ARG A 181 -0.12 15.32 -22.03
N PRO A 182 0.63 14.39 -21.40
CA PRO A 182 0.10 13.56 -20.31
C PRO A 182 -0.47 14.44 -19.19
N ARG A 183 -1.75 14.28 -18.86
CA ARG A 183 -2.37 14.88 -17.66
C ARG A 183 -2.20 13.93 -16.49
N VAL A 184 -0.98 13.46 -16.28
CA VAL A 184 -0.61 12.66 -15.11
C VAL A 184 -0.65 13.60 -13.92
N ARG A 185 -1.42 13.28 -12.88
CA ARG A 185 -1.46 14.08 -11.66
C ARG A 185 -1.36 13.15 -10.46
N ILE A 186 -0.19 13.17 -9.83
CA ILE A 186 0.07 12.48 -8.57
C ILE A 186 0.27 13.54 -7.51
N VAL A 187 -0.53 13.48 -6.45
CA VAL A 187 -0.32 14.28 -5.23
C VAL A 187 0.23 13.32 -4.17
N ALA A 188 1.38 13.62 -3.59
CA ALA A 188 2.07 12.76 -2.65
C ALA A 188 2.33 13.50 -1.33
N PHE A 189 1.85 12.91 -0.24
CA PHE A 189 1.98 13.45 1.11
C PHE A 189 3.01 12.67 1.93
N ASP A 190 3.81 13.40 2.70
CA ASP A 190 4.58 12.86 3.82
C ASP A 190 4.71 13.92 4.92
N ILE A 191 5.11 13.52 6.12
CA ILE A 191 5.41 14.46 7.23
C ILE A 191 6.91 14.81 7.25
N GLY A 192 7.77 13.87 6.82
CA GLY A 192 9.21 14.03 6.79
C GLY A 192 9.65 14.88 5.60
N SER A 193 10.26 16.04 5.85
CA SER A 193 10.81 16.88 4.80
C SER A 193 11.97 16.19 4.07
N ASP A 194 12.76 15.41 4.79
CA ASP A 194 13.85 14.58 4.25
C ASP A 194 13.32 13.46 3.35
N MET A 195 12.20 12.82 3.73
CA MET A 195 11.52 11.82 2.92
C MET A 195 11.04 12.42 1.60
N ILE A 196 10.37 13.58 1.65
CA ILE A 196 9.92 14.30 0.46
C ILE A 196 11.09 14.62 -0.48
N GLU A 197 12.22 15.08 0.07
CA GLU A 197 13.36 15.43 -0.76
C GLU A 197 14.00 14.19 -1.42
N GLN A 198 14.09 13.08 -0.68
CA GLN A 198 14.53 11.79 -1.23
C GLN A 198 13.58 11.28 -2.32
N ALA A 199 12.27 11.42 -2.13
CA ALA A 199 11.26 11.05 -3.12
C ALA A 199 11.40 11.88 -4.40
N LYS A 200 11.55 13.22 -4.28
CA LYS A 200 11.81 14.09 -5.43
C LYS A 200 13.06 13.66 -6.19
N HIS A 201 14.19 13.50 -5.49
CA HIS A 201 15.45 13.10 -6.12
C HIS A 201 15.32 11.77 -6.89
N ARG A 202 14.64 10.77 -6.29
CA ARG A 202 14.36 9.50 -6.95
C ARG A 202 13.52 9.69 -8.21
N LEU A 203 12.40 10.41 -8.12
CA LEU A 203 11.51 10.54 -9.27
C LEU A 203 12.12 11.38 -10.39
N PHE A 204 12.96 12.37 -10.07
CA PHE A 204 13.75 13.08 -11.06
C PHE A 204 14.66 12.12 -11.83
N ALA A 205 15.41 11.27 -11.13
CA ALA A 205 16.25 10.25 -11.78
C ALA A 205 15.44 9.24 -12.63
N GLU A 206 14.22 8.92 -12.19
CA GLU A 206 13.31 8.05 -12.94
C GLU A 206 12.78 8.70 -14.23
N LEU A 207 12.56 10.02 -14.24
CA LEU A 207 12.12 10.73 -15.44
C LEU A 207 13.16 10.71 -16.56
N ASP A 208 14.44 10.83 -16.23
CA ASP A 208 15.54 10.74 -17.21
C ASP A 208 15.52 9.39 -17.95
N HIS A 209 15.12 8.32 -17.27
CA HIS A 209 14.97 7.00 -17.88
C HIS A 209 13.70 6.85 -18.72
N LEU A 210 12.62 7.54 -18.36
CA LEU A 210 11.34 7.48 -19.08
C LEU A 210 11.32 8.34 -20.34
N PHE A 211 12.07 9.44 -20.33
CA PHE A 211 12.22 10.36 -21.46
C PHE A 211 13.71 10.56 -21.75
N PRO A 212 14.41 9.57 -22.36
CA PRO A 212 15.81 9.72 -22.67
C PRO A 212 15.99 10.89 -23.65
N ILE A 213 16.47 12.02 -23.13
CA ILE A 213 16.79 13.22 -23.91
C ILE A 213 17.85 12.79 -24.93
N GLY A 214 17.55 12.97 -26.22
CA GLY A 214 18.57 12.77 -27.25
C GLY A 214 19.77 13.67 -26.93
N LYS A 215 21.00 13.15 -27.09
CA LYS A 215 22.26 13.88 -26.75
C LYS A 215 22.41 15.27 -27.40
N ALA A 216 21.51 15.68 -28.30
CA ALA A 216 21.46 17.00 -28.92
C ALA A 216 20.66 18.07 -28.13
N ASP A 217 19.74 17.67 -27.23
CA ASP A 217 18.78 18.59 -26.57
C ASP A 217 19.10 18.84 -25.08
N ALA A 218 20.34 18.61 -24.66
CA ALA A 218 20.83 18.84 -23.29
C ALA A 218 20.78 20.32 -22.82
N ARG A 219 20.15 21.22 -23.59
CA ARG A 219 20.02 22.65 -23.26
C ARG A 219 18.77 23.00 -22.44
N ASN A 220 17.82 22.07 -22.24
CA ASN A 220 16.54 22.38 -21.59
C ASN A 220 16.28 21.57 -20.30
N SER A 221 17.19 21.61 -19.31
CA SER A 221 16.93 21.07 -17.96
C SER A 221 15.64 21.65 -17.33
N SER A 222 15.31 22.90 -17.69
CA SER A 222 14.06 23.59 -17.35
C SER A 222 12.80 22.84 -17.80
N ASP A 223 12.79 22.22 -18.98
CA ASP A 223 11.60 21.55 -19.54
C ASP A 223 11.32 20.21 -18.84
N THR A 224 12.37 19.47 -18.46
CA THR A 224 12.22 18.24 -17.67
C THR A 224 11.72 18.55 -16.26
N ALA A 225 12.23 19.61 -15.63
CA ALA A 225 11.76 20.07 -14.34
C ALA A 225 10.30 20.53 -14.39
N GLU A 226 9.93 21.31 -15.40
CA GLU A 226 8.54 21.73 -15.60
C GLU A 226 7.60 20.54 -15.83
N LYS A 227 8.01 19.54 -16.63
CA LYS A 227 7.24 18.29 -16.80
C LYS A 227 7.07 17.55 -15.48
N PHE A 228 8.13 17.42 -14.68
CA PHE A 228 8.07 16.78 -13.37
C PHE A 228 7.05 17.46 -12.45
N TYR A 229 7.18 18.78 -12.27
CA TYR A 229 6.32 19.54 -11.37
C TYR A 229 4.87 19.66 -11.86
N ARG A 230 4.62 19.42 -13.15
CA ARG A 230 3.26 19.27 -13.69
C ARG A 230 2.66 17.89 -13.48
N MET A 231 3.50 16.87 -13.23
CA MET A 231 3.07 15.48 -13.09
C MET A 231 2.91 15.06 -11.63
N VAL A 232 3.78 15.54 -10.76
CA VAL A 232 3.86 15.12 -9.36
C VAL A 232 4.01 16.32 -8.44
N HIS A 233 3.10 16.41 -7.47
CA HIS A 233 3.10 17.43 -6.42
C HIS A 233 3.38 16.78 -5.08
N PHE A 234 4.45 17.22 -4.42
CA PHE A 234 4.80 16.75 -3.08
C PHE A 234 4.42 17.80 -2.04
N HIS A 235 3.70 17.38 -1.00
CA HIS A 235 3.31 18.25 0.10
C HIS A 235 3.72 17.65 1.43
N ARG A 236 4.33 18.50 2.28
CA ARG A 236 4.57 18.19 3.67
C ARG A 236 3.31 18.46 4.46
N VAL A 237 2.55 17.43 4.76
CA VAL A 237 1.26 17.55 5.44
C VAL A 237 0.96 16.31 6.25
N ASP A 238 0.40 16.51 7.44
CA ASP A 238 -0.25 15.46 8.20
C ASP A 238 -1.76 15.58 8.01
N ALA A 239 -2.36 14.70 7.20
CA ALA A 239 -3.78 14.77 6.89
C ALA A 239 -4.70 14.50 8.10
N ILE A 240 -4.18 13.92 9.19
CA ILE A 240 -4.94 13.77 10.44
C ILE A 240 -4.90 15.08 11.24
N ALA A 241 -3.74 15.75 11.31
CA ALA A 241 -3.58 16.99 12.07
C ALA A 241 -4.11 18.24 11.33
N ASP A 242 -4.03 18.26 9.99
CA ASP A 242 -4.53 19.32 9.12
C ASP A 242 -5.38 18.74 7.98
N PRO A 243 -6.60 18.28 8.27
CA PRO A 243 -7.47 17.66 7.27
C PRO A 243 -7.93 18.63 6.18
N LYS A 244 -8.08 19.93 6.50
CA LYS A 244 -8.51 20.96 5.55
C LYS A 244 -7.39 21.36 4.59
N GLY A 245 -6.16 21.54 5.10
CA GLY A 245 -4.99 21.78 4.25
C GLY A 245 -4.69 20.57 3.36
N ALA A 246 -4.77 19.35 3.92
CA ALA A 246 -4.62 18.12 3.14
C ALA A 246 -5.67 18.00 2.03
N HIS A 247 -6.94 18.32 2.31
CA HIS A 247 -7.98 18.37 1.27
C HIS A 247 -7.63 19.38 0.17
N THR A 248 -7.21 20.58 0.57
CA THR A 248 -6.84 21.66 -0.36
C THR A 248 -5.71 21.21 -1.30
N TYR A 249 -4.65 20.60 -0.76
CA TYR A 249 -3.55 20.08 -1.58
C TYR A 249 -3.96 18.90 -2.47
N ALA A 250 -4.93 18.08 -2.05
CA ALA A 250 -5.45 17.00 -2.88
C ALA A 250 -6.26 17.52 -4.09
N THR A 251 -6.77 18.76 -4.04
CA THR A 251 -7.66 19.34 -5.04
C THR A 251 -7.11 20.58 -5.78
N THR A 252 -5.92 21.08 -5.43
CA THR A 252 -5.39 22.43 -5.75
C THR A 252 -5.39 22.88 -7.23
N ASP A 253 -5.26 21.98 -8.21
CA ASP A 253 -5.02 22.40 -9.59
C ASP A 253 -6.27 22.51 -10.48
N ASP A 254 -7.38 21.91 -10.07
CA ASP A 254 -8.59 21.79 -10.88
C ASP A 254 -9.86 21.53 -10.08
N GLU A 255 -9.79 21.63 -8.75
CA GLU A 255 -10.84 21.20 -7.80
C GLU A 255 -11.25 19.72 -7.98
N ARG A 256 -10.57 18.98 -8.85
CA ARG A 256 -10.87 17.58 -9.12
C ARG A 256 -10.38 16.76 -7.94
N ARG A 257 -11.23 15.92 -7.40
CA ARG A 257 -10.82 14.94 -6.38
C ARG A 257 -9.93 13.83 -6.96
N PRO A 258 -9.18 13.12 -6.10
CA PRO A 258 -8.50 11.90 -6.48
C PRO A 258 -9.48 10.82 -6.97
N ASP A 259 -9.12 10.13 -8.05
CA ASP A 259 -9.81 8.91 -8.48
C ASP A 259 -9.33 7.70 -7.67
N ILE A 260 -8.04 7.69 -7.32
CA ILE A 260 -7.41 6.67 -6.47
C ILE A 260 -6.76 7.33 -5.26
N VAL A 261 -6.93 6.71 -4.10
CA VAL A 261 -6.15 7.04 -2.89
C VAL A 261 -5.30 5.84 -2.49
N LEU A 262 -4.01 6.07 -2.25
CA LEU A 262 -3.04 5.09 -1.80
C LEU A 262 -2.61 5.46 -0.38
N ILE A 263 -2.76 4.56 0.58
CA ILE A 263 -2.43 4.79 1.98
C ILE A 263 -1.31 3.83 2.38
N ASP A 264 -0.10 4.37 2.52
CA ASP A 264 1.06 3.70 3.11
C ASP A 264 1.73 4.63 4.11
N ILE A 265 0.99 4.97 5.17
CA ILE A 265 1.56 5.71 6.31
C ILE A 265 2.47 4.82 7.18
N GLY A 266 3.05 3.77 6.57
CA GLY A 266 3.72 2.63 7.16
C GLY A 266 5.16 2.90 7.59
N GLY A 267 5.26 3.45 8.81
CA GLY A 267 6.34 3.30 9.79
C GLY A 267 5.77 3.65 11.17
N ASN A 268 6.08 2.92 12.25
CA ASN A 268 5.67 3.16 13.66
C ASN A 268 4.20 3.54 14.00
N ARG A 269 3.25 3.60 13.04
CA ARG A 269 1.87 4.02 13.29
C ARG A 269 0.97 2.86 13.67
N GLU A 270 0.21 3.07 14.74
CA GLU A 270 -0.73 2.12 15.35
C GLU A 270 -2.03 2.02 14.55
N LEU A 271 -2.77 0.92 14.72
CA LEU A 271 -4.06 0.64 14.09
C LEU A 271 -4.98 1.87 14.01
N LYS A 272 -5.07 2.64 15.11
CA LYS A 272 -5.87 3.86 15.23
C LYS A 272 -5.58 4.89 14.14
N ALA A 273 -4.32 5.13 13.80
CA ALA A 273 -3.95 6.13 12.80
C ALA A 273 -4.37 5.71 11.38
N VAL A 274 -4.29 4.42 11.06
CA VAL A 274 -4.74 3.87 9.78
C VAL A 274 -6.26 3.99 9.65
N VAL A 275 -6.99 3.62 10.70
CA VAL A 275 -8.45 3.76 10.77
C VAL A 275 -8.86 5.23 10.63
N GLN A 276 -8.19 6.14 11.33
CA GLN A 276 -8.44 7.58 11.21
C GLN A 276 -8.16 8.10 9.79
N MET A 277 -7.10 7.62 9.14
CA MET A 277 -6.77 8.03 7.77
C MET A 277 -7.82 7.57 6.76
N ILE A 278 -8.27 6.31 6.86
CA ILE A 278 -9.35 5.79 6.01
C ILE A 278 -10.65 6.58 6.26
N ARG A 279 -11.00 6.85 7.53
CA ARG A 279 -12.16 7.69 7.88
C ARG A 279 -12.03 9.09 7.29
N TRP A 280 -10.84 9.72 7.38
CA TRP A 280 -10.59 11.01 6.75
C TRP A 280 -10.85 10.97 5.24
N VAL A 281 -10.36 9.96 4.53
CA VAL A 281 -10.63 9.79 3.08
C VAL A 281 -12.14 9.66 2.82
N GLN A 282 -12.83 8.79 3.56
CA GLN A 282 -14.26 8.56 3.39
C GLN A 282 -15.10 9.82 3.67
N SER A 283 -14.79 10.55 4.74
CA SER A 283 -15.49 11.78 5.12
C SER A 283 -15.18 12.93 4.17
N THR A 284 -13.90 13.14 3.83
CA THR A 284 -13.44 14.27 3.01
C THR A 284 -13.93 14.19 1.57
N PHE A 285 -14.02 12.98 1.02
CA PHE A 285 -14.45 12.77 -0.36
C PHE A 285 -15.85 12.13 -0.45
N GLY A 286 -16.63 12.11 0.62
CA GLY A 286 -17.89 11.35 0.70
C GLY A 286 -18.96 11.76 -0.31
N ASN A 287 -19.03 13.05 -0.67
CA ASN A 287 -19.97 13.53 -1.70
C ASN A 287 -19.66 12.95 -3.06
N GLU A 288 -18.37 12.77 -3.35
CA GLU A 288 -17.94 12.23 -4.61
C GLU A 288 -16.68 11.35 -4.42
N PRO A 289 -16.89 10.07 -4.04
CA PRO A 289 -15.82 9.21 -3.54
C PRO A 289 -14.77 8.85 -4.60
N PRO A 290 -13.52 8.57 -4.19
CA PRO A 290 -12.55 7.92 -5.07
C PRO A 290 -13.08 6.53 -5.45
N ARG A 291 -12.87 6.11 -6.70
CA ARG A 291 -13.28 4.77 -7.14
C ARG A 291 -12.53 3.65 -6.40
N LEU A 292 -11.34 3.95 -5.88
CA LEU A 292 -10.46 2.97 -5.26
C LEU A 292 -9.61 3.59 -4.15
N VAL A 293 -9.53 2.90 -3.02
CA VAL A 293 -8.61 3.16 -1.92
C VAL A 293 -7.78 1.91 -1.68
N ILE A 294 -6.46 2.00 -1.74
CA ILE A 294 -5.55 0.88 -1.44
C ILE A 294 -4.82 1.18 -0.15
N VAL A 295 -4.94 0.31 0.84
CA VAL A 295 -4.38 0.47 2.18
C VAL A 295 -3.33 -0.59 2.44
N LYS A 296 -2.10 -0.17 2.78
CA LYS A 296 -1.07 -1.04 3.34
C LYS A 296 -1.05 -0.93 4.86
N SER A 297 -1.42 -1.99 5.55
CA SER A 297 -1.38 -2.05 7.02
C SER A 297 -1.35 -3.49 7.54
N GLU A 298 -0.24 -3.86 8.18
CA GLU A 298 -0.14 -5.12 8.92
C GLU A 298 -1.12 -5.11 10.10
N ALA A 299 -1.12 -4.04 10.90
CA ALA A 299 -1.97 -3.92 12.09
C ALA A 299 -3.47 -4.07 11.79
N LEU A 300 -3.96 -3.50 10.68
CA LEU A 300 -5.38 -3.64 10.31
C LEU A 300 -5.72 -5.05 9.78
N VAL A 301 -4.78 -5.71 9.11
CA VAL A 301 -4.93 -7.11 8.67
C VAL A 301 -4.88 -8.07 9.86
N ASP A 302 -4.01 -7.81 10.83
CA ASP A 302 -3.91 -8.58 12.06
C ASP A 302 -5.20 -8.45 12.88
N GLU A 303 -5.71 -7.23 13.03
CA GLU A 303 -6.99 -6.99 13.74
C GLU A 303 -8.16 -7.69 13.04
N LEU A 304 -8.22 -7.64 11.70
CA LEU A 304 -9.23 -8.38 10.92
C LEU A 304 -9.16 -9.89 11.22
N SER A 305 -7.94 -10.44 11.28
CA SER A 305 -7.71 -11.86 11.55
C SER A 305 -8.12 -12.25 12.98
N ILE A 306 -7.82 -11.40 13.98
CA ILE A 306 -8.22 -11.60 15.38
C ILE A 306 -9.75 -11.54 15.50
N SER A 307 -10.37 -10.51 14.93
CA SER A 307 -11.82 -10.32 14.92
C SER A 307 -12.55 -11.49 14.23
N ALA A 308 -11.97 -12.05 13.17
CA ALA A 308 -12.53 -13.20 12.48
C ALA A 308 -12.38 -14.54 13.26
N THR A 309 -11.36 -14.69 14.11
CA THR A 309 -11.01 -15.98 14.77
C THR A 309 -11.53 -16.14 16.20
N ARG A 310 -11.92 -15.07 16.89
CA ARG A 310 -12.48 -15.04 18.27
C ARG A 310 -13.73 -15.91 18.53
N SER A 311 -14.13 -16.76 17.59
CA SER A 311 -15.38 -17.52 17.58
C SER A 311 -15.19 -19.03 17.48
N LYS A 312 -13.97 -19.56 17.39
CA LYS A 312 -13.76 -21.02 17.45
C LYS A 312 -13.69 -21.60 18.87
N GLY A 313 -13.72 -20.77 19.90
CA GLY A 313 -13.51 -21.19 21.30
C GLY A 313 -14.75 -21.25 22.19
N LYS A 314 -15.99 -21.16 21.65
CA LYS A 314 -17.21 -21.17 22.47
C LYS A 314 -18.33 -22.10 22.01
N GLU A 315 -18.12 -22.89 20.96
CA GLU A 315 -19.08 -23.90 20.51
C GLU A 315 -18.40 -25.26 20.47
N GLY A 316 -18.33 -25.93 21.62
CA GLY A 316 -17.89 -27.32 21.74
C GLY A 316 -16.81 -27.54 22.79
N GLU A 317 -17.21 -27.57 24.06
CA GLU A 317 -16.64 -28.39 25.14
C GLU A 317 -17.39 -28.05 26.44
N TYR A 318 -18.58 -28.63 26.58
CA TYR A 318 -19.15 -28.94 27.89
C TYR A 318 -19.26 -30.46 27.93
N GLU A 319 -18.20 -31.12 28.38
CA GLU A 319 -18.29 -32.23 29.33
C GLU A 319 -16.94 -32.33 30.06
N GLY A 320 -16.97 -32.09 31.37
CA GLY A 320 -15.95 -32.59 32.29
C GLY A 320 -14.85 -31.62 32.75
N GLU A 321 -14.93 -31.28 34.04
CA GLU A 321 -13.81 -31.13 34.98
C GLU A 321 -13.38 -29.72 35.46
N SER A 322 -13.60 -29.57 36.78
CA SER A 322 -13.05 -28.67 37.80
C SER A 322 -13.02 -27.16 37.55
N ALA A 323 -13.92 -26.49 38.29
CA ALA A 323 -13.79 -25.11 38.70
C ALA A 323 -12.53 -24.91 39.55
N GLU A 324 -11.65 -24.02 39.12
CA GLU A 324 -10.95 -23.04 39.97
C GLU A 324 -10.21 -22.03 39.06
N GLU A 325 -10.38 -20.74 39.40
CA GLU A 325 -9.60 -19.59 38.91
C GLU A 325 -9.87 -19.01 37.50
N LEU A 326 -10.99 -18.29 37.36
CA LEU A 326 -11.08 -17.12 36.48
C LEU A 326 -11.90 -16.03 37.17
N VAL A 327 -11.20 -15.19 37.96
CA VAL A 327 -11.77 -13.96 38.51
C VAL A 327 -11.84 -12.91 37.40
N GLU A 328 -13.01 -12.30 37.37
CA GLU A 328 -13.56 -11.33 36.44
C GLU A 328 -12.64 -10.13 36.15
N ASP A 329 -12.47 -9.81 34.87
CA ASP A 329 -12.42 -8.41 34.44
C ASP A 329 -13.47 -8.18 33.35
N ARG A 330 -14.72 -8.09 33.81
CA ARG A 330 -15.84 -7.56 33.04
C ARG A 330 -15.94 -6.07 33.32
N SER A 331 -15.13 -5.24 32.65
CA SER A 331 -15.29 -3.79 32.79
C SER A 331 -14.79 -2.92 31.63
N VAL A 332 -15.08 -3.25 30.36
CA VAL A 332 -15.10 -2.20 29.30
C VAL A 332 -16.27 -2.40 28.34
N SER A 333 -17.38 -1.73 28.65
CA SER A 333 -18.42 -1.18 27.75
C SER A 333 -18.71 -1.89 26.42
N GLY A 334 -19.78 -2.70 26.39
CA GLY A 334 -21.00 -2.45 25.59
C GLY A 334 -20.93 -1.96 24.13
N ILE A 335 -19.95 -2.36 23.32
CA ILE A 335 -20.01 -2.17 21.86
C ILE A 335 -20.51 -3.46 21.24
N SER A 336 -21.61 -3.38 20.49
CA SER A 336 -22.05 -4.44 19.57
C SER A 336 -20.90 -4.75 18.63
N THR A 337 -20.13 -5.82 18.90
CA THR A 337 -18.97 -6.19 18.09
C THR A 337 -19.48 -6.82 16.81
N VAL A 338 -19.75 -6.00 15.80
CA VAL A 338 -20.07 -6.50 14.47
C VAL A 338 -18.85 -7.26 13.96
N ARG A 339 -19.05 -8.54 13.69
CA ARG A 339 -17.97 -9.45 13.32
C ARG A 339 -17.79 -9.41 11.80
N PRO A 340 -16.57 -9.13 11.31
CA PRO A 340 -16.29 -9.25 9.89
C PRO A 340 -16.23 -10.73 9.48
N VAL A 341 -16.81 -11.06 8.33
CA VAL A 341 -16.68 -12.39 7.72
C VAL A 341 -15.86 -12.26 6.45
N VAL A 342 -14.70 -12.92 6.41
CA VAL A 342 -13.84 -12.95 5.22
C VAL A 342 -14.24 -14.15 4.37
N LEU A 343 -14.82 -13.88 3.20
CA LEU A 343 -15.20 -14.90 2.22
C LEU A 343 -13.97 -15.48 1.50
N GLU A 344 -14.12 -16.64 0.86
CA GLU A 344 -13.03 -17.29 0.12
C GLU A 344 -12.43 -16.41 -0.99
N ASN A 345 -13.23 -15.51 -1.57
CA ASN A 345 -12.80 -14.55 -2.59
C ASN A 345 -12.11 -13.30 -2.00
N GLY A 346 -11.93 -13.23 -0.68
CA GLY A 346 -11.30 -12.11 0.02
C GLY A 346 -12.22 -10.92 0.31
N VAL A 347 -13.50 -10.99 -0.05
CA VAL A 347 -14.50 -9.97 0.32
C VAL A 347 -14.78 -10.06 1.82
N ILE A 348 -14.86 -8.90 2.46
CA ILE A 348 -15.18 -8.79 3.89
C ILE A 348 -16.65 -8.37 4.00
N GLU A 349 -17.52 -9.27 4.46
CA GLU A 349 -18.89 -8.93 4.80
C GLU A 349 -18.94 -8.16 6.12
N HIS A 350 -19.91 -7.25 6.23
CA HIS A 350 -20.04 -6.32 7.37
C HIS A 350 -18.79 -5.47 7.62
N ALA A 351 -17.99 -5.23 6.56
CA ALA A 351 -16.73 -4.52 6.67
C ALA A 351 -16.90 -3.10 7.19
N GLN A 352 -17.95 -2.39 6.77
CA GLN A 352 -18.15 -0.99 7.16
C GLN A 352 -18.54 -0.88 8.64
N GLU A 353 -19.38 -1.78 9.13
CA GLU A 353 -19.78 -1.85 10.53
C GLU A 353 -18.60 -2.25 11.42
N TRP A 354 -17.85 -3.28 11.03
CA TRP A 354 -16.62 -3.68 11.72
C TRP A 354 -15.62 -2.51 11.74
N PHE A 355 -15.36 -1.89 10.59
CA PHE A 355 -14.46 -0.76 10.50
C PHE A 355 -14.92 0.41 11.37
N SER A 356 -16.23 0.69 11.40
CA SER A 356 -16.80 1.75 12.25
C SER A 356 -16.64 1.45 13.74
N SER A 357 -16.69 0.17 14.14
CA SER A 357 -16.43 -0.25 15.53
C SER A 357 -14.98 -0.03 15.99
N LEU A 358 -14.02 0.08 15.06
CA LEU A 358 -12.63 0.38 15.37
C LEU A 358 -12.38 1.88 15.64
N ILE A 359 -13.38 2.72 15.39
CA ILE A 359 -13.25 4.17 15.54
C ILE A 359 -13.50 4.52 17.01
N PRO A 360 -12.54 5.17 17.70
CA PRO A 360 -12.73 5.53 19.10
C PRO A 360 -13.97 6.41 19.29
N SER A 361 -14.80 6.07 20.27
CA SER A 361 -16.04 6.78 20.63
C SER A 361 -15.85 8.26 20.99
N SER A 362 -14.61 8.72 21.20
CA SER A 362 -14.28 10.11 21.51
C SER A 362 -14.19 11.06 20.31
N VAL A 363 -14.55 10.63 19.10
CA VAL A 363 -14.54 11.46 17.88
C VAL A 363 -15.95 11.78 17.35
N GLU A 364 -17.00 11.29 18.01
CA GLU A 364 -18.38 11.72 17.74
C GLU A 364 -18.76 12.83 18.72
N GLY A 365 -18.35 14.06 18.41
CA GLY A 365 -18.80 15.26 19.12
C GLY A 365 -17.75 16.36 19.20
N SER A 366 -17.75 17.28 18.23
CA SER A 366 -17.40 18.69 18.45
C SER A 366 -17.56 19.48 17.16
N ASP A 367 -18.82 19.66 16.74
CA ASP A 367 -19.21 20.99 16.30
C ASP A 367 -19.67 21.74 17.57
N ASP A 368 -19.10 22.92 17.78
CA ASP A 368 -19.41 23.93 18.81
C ASP A 368 -19.15 23.60 20.29
N ALA A 369 -18.07 24.18 20.86
CA ALA A 369 -18.11 25.16 21.97
C ALA A 369 -16.81 25.26 22.80
N LYS A 370 -16.33 26.51 22.89
CA LYS A 370 -15.66 27.24 24.01
C LYS A 370 -14.66 26.55 24.95
N CYS A 371 -13.49 27.18 24.93
CA CYS A 371 -12.46 27.28 25.97
C CYS A 371 -13.00 27.44 27.41
N SER A 372 -12.50 26.62 28.34
CA SER A 372 -12.18 27.05 29.71
C SER A 372 -11.22 26.07 30.40
N SER A 373 -10.16 26.62 30.97
CA SER A 373 -9.15 26.01 31.82
C SER A 373 -9.70 25.48 33.15
N SER A 374 -9.13 24.39 33.67
CA SER A 374 -8.75 24.29 35.09
C SER A 374 -7.99 23.00 35.39
N ASP A 375 -6.81 23.16 36.00
CA ASP A 375 -5.98 22.14 36.62
C ASP A 375 -6.70 21.36 37.73
N LYS A 376 -6.46 20.04 37.82
CA LYS A 376 -6.40 19.32 39.10
C LYS A 376 -5.33 18.22 39.08
N HIS A 377 -4.51 18.26 40.12
CA HIS A 377 -3.39 17.39 40.44
C HIS A 377 -3.82 15.95 40.85
N SER A 378 -3.07 14.99 40.30
CA SER A 378 -2.41 13.84 40.97
C SER A 378 -3.23 12.84 41.82
N MET A 379 -3.39 11.62 41.30
CA MET A 379 -3.12 10.37 42.04
C MET A 379 -2.34 9.41 41.13
N MET A 380 -1.31 8.76 41.68
CA MET A 380 -0.33 7.91 40.99
C MET A 380 -0.97 6.62 40.44
N PRO A 381 -0.57 6.13 39.24
CA PRO A 381 -0.75 4.75 38.85
C PRO A 381 0.55 3.93 39.00
N GLU A 382 0.35 2.67 39.36
CA GLU A 382 1.33 1.58 39.38
C GLU A 382 2.08 1.42 38.04
N GLN A 383 3.38 1.13 38.19
CA GLN A 383 4.34 0.61 37.21
C GLN A 383 3.97 0.74 35.73
N SER A 384 4.32 1.90 35.15
CA SER A 384 4.20 2.12 33.72
C SER A 384 5.10 1.16 32.94
N ALA A 385 4.50 0.37 32.07
CA ALA A 385 5.21 -0.39 31.05
C ALA A 385 6.14 0.55 30.24
N PRO A 386 7.29 0.06 29.75
CA PRO A 386 8.25 0.88 29.02
C PRO A 386 7.56 1.53 27.80
N LYS A 387 7.66 2.86 27.69
CA LYS A 387 7.05 3.69 26.64
C LYS A 387 7.35 3.24 25.21
N TYR A 388 8.40 2.42 25.03
CA TYR A 388 8.78 1.83 23.77
C TYR A 388 8.94 0.31 23.92
N SER A 389 8.13 -0.45 23.19
CA SER A 389 8.16 -1.91 23.20
C SER A 389 9.28 -2.54 22.37
N HIS A 390 10.06 -1.74 21.63
CA HIS A 390 11.11 -2.27 20.76
C HIS A 390 12.28 -1.28 20.59
N PRO A 391 13.55 -1.74 20.58
CA PRO A 391 14.75 -0.91 20.43
C PRO A 391 14.73 0.09 19.28
N MET A 392 14.20 -0.30 18.12
CA MET A 392 14.15 0.59 16.95
C MET A 392 13.09 1.69 17.03
N LYS A 393 12.16 1.61 18.01
CA LYS A 393 11.10 2.60 18.24
C LYS A 393 11.53 3.75 19.17
N ALA A 394 12.56 3.54 19.99
CA ALA A 394 13.08 4.59 20.86
C ALA A 394 13.88 5.62 20.04
N PRO A 395 13.73 6.94 20.31
CA PRO A 395 14.50 7.99 19.65
C PRO A 395 16.01 7.82 19.92
N LEU A 396 16.88 8.47 19.16
CA LEU A 396 18.31 8.43 19.45
C LEU A 396 18.60 9.38 20.63
N VAL A 397 19.12 8.83 21.74
CA VAL A 397 19.56 9.60 22.92
C VAL A 397 21.07 9.48 23.05
N LEU A 398 21.74 10.60 23.29
CA LEU A 398 23.20 10.67 23.46
C LEU A 398 23.59 10.42 24.91
N SER A 399 24.72 9.76 25.11
CA SER A 399 25.27 9.45 26.42
C SER A 399 25.64 10.73 27.16
N PRO A 400 25.32 10.86 28.45
CA PRO A 400 25.76 12.00 29.26
C PRO A 400 27.29 11.99 29.52
N LYS A 401 28.01 10.91 29.17
CA LYS A 401 29.48 10.83 29.33
C LYS A 401 30.22 11.82 28.44
N ASP A 402 29.78 11.95 27.19
CA ASP A 402 30.49 12.69 26.16
C ASP A 402 29.56 13.52 25.26
N ASN A 403 28.24 13.39 25.41
CA ASN A 403 27.21 13.99 24.56
C ASN A 403 27.41 13.72 23.06
N ILE A 404 28.13 12.65 22.70
CA ILE A 404 28.45 12.29 21.31
C ILE A 404 28.08 10.83 21.04
N THR A 405 28.38 9.93 21.96
CA THR A 405 28.15 8.49 21.81
C THR A 405 26.66 8.18 22.05
N PRO A 406 25.94 7.58 21.10
CA PRO A 406 24.54 7.19 21.33
C PRO A 406 24.42 6.10 22.39
N ILE A 407 23.38 6.18 23.23
CA ILE A 407 23.00 5.11 24.16
C ILE A 407 22.39 3.95 23.36
N CYS A 408 22.81 2.73 23.66
CA CYS A 408 22.40 1.54 22.94
C CYS A 408 20.94 1.18 23.23
N ARG A 409 20.08 1.40 22.24
CA ARG A 409 18.64 1.06 22.29
C ARG A 409 18.38 -0.44 22.44
N TRP A 410 19.19 -1.29 21.77
CA TRP A 410 19.03 -2.75 21.85
C TRP A 410 19.39 -3.30 23.23
N HIS A 411 20.33 -2.67 23.92
CA HIS A 411 20.61 -3.06 25.31
C HIS A 411 19.50 -2.61 26.26
N ASN A 412 18.87 -1.46 25.95
CA ASN A 412 17.91 -0.84 26.83
C ASN A 412 16.45 -1.33 26.69
N TYR A 413 16.06 -1.82 25.52
CA TYR A 413 14.66 -2.19 25.20
C TYR A 413 14.47 -3.62 24.68
N ASP A 414 15.54 -4.39 24.44
CA ASP A 414 15.42 -5.82 24.06
C ASP A 414 15.59 -6.69 25.32
N PRO A 415 14.64 -7.58 25.65
CA PRO A 415 14.77 -8.52 26.77
C PRO A 415 16.02 -9.41 26.68
N ALA A 416 16.52 -9.71 25.48
CA ALA A 416 17.75 -10.46 25.26
C ALA A 416 19.02 -9.59 25.30
N GLY A 417 18.87 -8.28 25.48
CA GLY A 417 19.95 -7.29 25.44
C GLY A 417 20.59 -7.13 24.06
N CYS A 418 21.61 -6.27 23.99
CA CYS A 418 22.32 -6.03 22.73
C CYS A 418 23.22 -7.22 22.37
N LYS A 419 22.87 -7.96 21.31
CA LYS A 419 23.71 -9.08 20.78
C LYS A 419 25.14 -8.67 20.41
N ARG A 420 25.35 -7.39 20.06
CA ARG A 420 26.68 -6.82 19.75
C ARG A 420 27.47 -6.44 21.01
N PHE A 421 26.81 -6.29 22.16
CA PHE A 421 27.47 -6.07 23.45
C PHE A 421 28.11 -7.35 23.96
N ILE A 422 27.39 -8.48 23.85
CA ILE A 422 27.86 -9.81 24.26
C ILE A 422 29.14 -10.22 23.51
N SER A 423 29.36 -9.68 22.31
CA SER A 423 30.56 -9.89 21.49
C SER A 423 31.59 -8.74 21.55
N SER A 424 31.43 -7.78 22.48
CA SER A 424 32.29 -6.60 22.68
C SER A 424 32.51 -5.74 21.41
N ARG A 425 31.52 -5.71 20.51
CA ARG A 425 31.58 -5.05 19.19
C ARG A 425 30.57 -3.91 19.03
N CYS A 426 29.87 -3.54 20.10
CA CYS A 426 28.90 -2.47 20.04
C CYS A 426 29.61 -1.12 20.27
N PRO A 427 29.49 -0.15 19.34
CA PRO A 427 30.08 1.18 19.49
C PRO A 427 29.21 2.14 20.34
N TYR A 428 28.15 1.64 20.98
CA TYR A 428 27.16 2.45 21.69
C TYR A 428 27.29 2.27 23.20
N ASP A 429 26.85 3.27 23.96
CA ASP A 429 26.92 3.26 25.42
C ASP A 429 25.90 2.28 26.02
N HIS A 430 26.35 1.46 26.95
CA HIS A 430 25.53 0.46 27.64
C HIS A 430 25.39 0.74 29.13
N ASP A 431 26.14 1.71 29.67
CA ASP A 431 26.14 1.94 31.11
C ASP A 431 24.94 2.77 31.56
N HIS A 432 24.39 3.57 30.64
CA HIS A 432 23.28 4.47 30.90
C HIS A 432 21.94 3.91 30.43
N CYS A 433 20.93 4.11 31.26
CA CYS A 433 19.53 3.92 30.91
C CYS A 433 19.15 4.89 29.79
N HIS A 434 18.62 4.37 28.69
CA HIS A 434 18.22 5.18 27.54
C HIS A 434 17.05 6.12 27.87
N TRP A 435 16.25 5.79 28.88
CA TRP A 435 15.07 6.57 29.27
C TRP A 435 15.43 7.74 30.18
N CYS A 436 16.04 7.47 31.34
CA CYS A 436 16.33 8.50 32.34
C CYS A 436 17.79 8.97 32.37
N GLN A 437 18.68 8.34 31.60
CA GLN A 437 20.11 8.65 31.53
C GLN A 437 20.91 8.40 32.82
N ASP A 438 20.34 7.72 33.82
CA ASP A 438 21.09 7.27 35.00
C ASP A 438 21.81 5.92 34.73
N VAL A 439 22.84 5.61 35.52
CA VAL A 439 23.55 4.33 35.46
C VAL A 439 22.89 3.24 36.31
N GLY A 440 23.18 1.98 36.00
CA GLY A 440 22.87 0.83 36.86
C GLY A 440 21.55 0.11 36.54
N HIS A 441 20.80 0.54 35.53
CA HIS A 441 19.62 -0.15 35.02
C HIS A 441 19.38 0.14 33.53
N VAL A 442 18.54 -0.69 32.90
CA VAL A 442 18.10 -0.52 31.51
C VAL A 442 16.70 0.08 31.45
N ALA A 443 16.33 0.68 30.31
CA ALA A 443 15.03 1.32 30.14
C ALA A 443 13.81 0.39 30.38
N LEU A 444 13.93 -0.92 30.12
CA LEU A 444 12.88 -1.90 30.48
C LEU A 444 12.61 -1.97 32.00
N ASN A 445 13.61 -1.68 32.83
CA ASN A 445 13.55 -1.78 34.29
C ASN A 445 13.62 -0.39 34.94
N CYS A 446 13.36 0.68 34.19
CA CYS A 446 13.44 2.03 34.70
C CYS A 446 12.20 2.37 35.52
N SER A 447 12.39 2.87 36.73
CA SER A 447 11.33 3.27 37.65
C SER A 447 10.94 4.75 37.54
N LYS A 448 11.54 5.49 36.61
CA LYS A 448 11.33 6.93 36.41
C LYS A 448 10.31 7.27 35.33
#